data_AF-A4C9Y1-F1
#
_entry.id   AF-A4C9Y1-F1
#
_cell.length_a   1.000
_cell.length_b   1.000
_cell.length_c   1.000
_cell.angle_alpha   90.00
_cell.angle_beta   90.00
_cell.angle_gamma   90.00
#
_symmetry.space_group_name_H-M   'P 1'
#
loop_
_entity.id
_entity.type
_entity.pdbx_description
1 polymer ?
#
loop_
_entity_poly.entity_id
_entity_poly.type
_entity_poly.pdbx_seq_one_letter_code
_entity_poly.pdbx_strand_id
1 'polypeptide(L)'
;MLAMQQQLDFIAYIQRMLVEGDFSATYKFALLHALADISIEKHQIDSDLELQISFDELVEKFVTLYWHQATPFGGINNDTKQLLLQNTNSKKQAKIITTLHNAKLNNINSVSQLMKSNEFKSIRSSTLKTIKDGPLWLLQKLNGKDECFLYPHTKSSKYITLNAGIASCFRRFYDLVTYLAKNAWLQKIQSIKHNQTLIGPQSQLHDFLFGFDRNALTKAKPILVELQSNSCFYCQKPMKNDVEVDHFIPFARYANDLGHNFVAAHRTCNNNKRDFLAAQQHRERWQNQNLVVNSQIISNELSAYFHCDADKSLAVSNWAYQVAQANNAKLWLGNKDHFEQAKPTADIVAFPQAKQPELDQVAEPEVSLKSIDDALKLPFFPNLKIACGHFKTGDDSDMEFKTLPTGLGLSDKDLKTHFLAHASGNSMNGGKNPISDGDLLLLEWITPNNAGSLRDQIVAIEQDGESGEGQYLLRKVNKLPNGQYELIAKNPEYKVIIADEGMRTFARFKQVVAE
;
A
#
# COMPACT_ATOMS: atom_id res chain seq x y z
N MET A 1 6.50 -12.37 -20.14
CA MET A 1 5.71 -11.40 -20.96
C MET A 1 4.20 -11.54 -20.70
N LEU A 2 3.57 -12.71 -20.91
CA LEU A 2 2.12 -12.89 -20.73
C LEU A 2 1.58 -12.45 -19.35
N ALA A 3 2.26 -12.79 -18.26
CA ALA A 3 1.84 -12.40 -16.90
C ALA A 3 1.93 -10.89 -16.62
N MET A 4 2.88 -10.16 -17.24
CA MET A 4 2.95 -8.70 -17.10
C MET A 4 1.87 -8.01 -17.91
N GLN A 5 1.59 -8.50 -19.14
CA GLN A 5 0.51 -7.95 -19.95
C GLN A 5 -0.85 -8.09 -19.25
N GLN A 6 -1.15 -9.28 -18.69
CA GLN A 6 -2.40 -9.49 -17.95
C GLN A 6 -2.56 -8.55 -16.74
N GLN A 7 -1.47 -8.24 -16.05
CA GLN A 7 -1.48 -7.29 -14.95
C GLN A 7 -1.78 -5.87 -15.40
N LEU A 8 -1.21 -5.43 -16.53
CA LEU A 8 -1.51 -4.12 -17.12
C LEU A 8 -2.96 -4.07 -17.61
N ASP A 9 -3.43 -5.11 -18.30
CA ASP A 9 -4.80 -5.24 -18.77
C ASP A 9 -5.79 -5.20 -17.61
N PHE A 10 -5.46 -5.83 -16.47
CA PHE A 10 -6.27 -5.78 -15.26
C PHE A 10 -6.41 -4.34 -14.73
N ILE A 11 -5.31 -3.60 -14.61
CA ILE A 11 -5.34 -2.20 -14.12
C ILE A 11 -6.15 -1.32 -15.08
N ALA A 12 -5.89 -1.44 -16.38
CA ALA A 12 -6.62 -0.73 -17.42
C ALA A 12 -8.13 -1.06 -17.36
N TYR A 13 -8.48 -2.33 -17.16
CA TYR A 13 -9.86 -2.77 -17.01
C TYR A 13 -10.52 -2.18 -15.76
N ILE A 14 -9.87 -2.19 -14.59
CA ILE A 14 -10.42 -1.58 -13.36
C ILE A 14 -10.68 -0.08 -13.55
N GLN A 15 -9.75 0.64 -14.19
CA GLN A 15 -9.93 2.07 -14.50
C GLN A 15 -11.11 2.30 -15.45
N ARG A 16 -11.15 1.58 -16.59
CA ARG A 16 -12.27 1.64 -17.54
C ARG A 16 -13.59 1.31 -16.87
N MET A 17 -13.63 0.29 -16.02
CA MET A 17 -14.83 -0.12 -15.31
C MET A 17 -15.39 0.98 -14.41
N LEU A 18 -14.53 1.73 -13.71
CA LEU A 18 -14.95 2.84 -12.85
C LEU A 18 -15.39 4.09 -13.63
N VAL A 19 -14.90 4.28 -14.86
CA VAL A 19 -15.22 5.44 -15.71
C VAL A 19 -16.41 5.18 -16.65
N GLU A 20 -16.42 4.04 -17.34
CA GLU A 20 -17.42 3.65 -18.35
C GLU A 20 -18.62 2.89 -17.75
N GLY A 21 -18.52 2.46 -16.49
CA GLY A 21 -19.59 1.77 -15.79
C GLY A 21 -20.67 2.73 -15.29
N ASP A 22 -21.95 2.33 -15.39
CA ASP A 22 -23.04 3.10 -14.77
C ASP A 22 -23.17 2.76 -13.27
N PHE A 23 -22.73 3.66 -12.39
CA PHE A 23 -22.81 3.52 -10.94
C PHE A 23 -23.99 4.31 -10.36
N SER A 24 -25.22 3.83 -10.55
CA SER A 24 -26.41 4.44 -9.92
C SER A 24 -26.52 4.16 -8.41
N ALA A 25 -25.95 3.06 -7.93
CA ALA A 25 -25.89 2.65 -6.52
C ALA A 25 -24.48 2.18 -6.14
N THR A 26 -24.21 2.07 -4.85
CA THR A 26 -22.87 1.73 -4.34
C THR A 26 -22.50 0.24 -4.39
N TYR A 27 -23.45 -0.62 -4.77
CA TYR A 27 -23.26 -2.08 -4.78
C TYR A 27 -22.13 -2.57 -5.68
N LYS A 28 -21.83 -1.87 -6.77
CA LYS A 28 -20.71 -2.22 -7.65
C LYS A 28 -19.35 -1.96 -6.98
N PHE A 29 -19.22 -0.86 -6.23
CA PHE A 29 -18.01 -0.60 -5.43
C PHE A 29 -17.83 -1.65 -4.34
N ALA A 30 -18.92 -2.02 -3.66
CA ALA A 30 -18.92 -3.09 -2.67
C ALA A 30 -18.53 -4.45 -3.27
N LEU A 31 -19.01 -4.77 -4.49
CA LEU A 31 -18.61 -5.99 -5.18
C LEU A 31 -17.13 -5.99 -5.52
N LEU A 32 -16.62 -4.91 -6.12
CA LEU A 32 -15.21 -4.79 -6.45
C LEU A 32 -14.32 -4.97 -5.20
N HIS A 33 -14.68 -4.31 -4.11
CA HIS A 33 -13.97 -4.42 -2.84
C HIS A 33 -14.05 -5.84 -2.25
N ALA A 34 -15.23 -6.48 -2.29
CA ALA A 34 -15.43 -7.83 -1.80
C ALA A 34 -14.57 -8.85 -2.57
N LEU A 35 -14.46 -8.71 -3.90
CA LEU A 35 -13.61 -9.58 -4.72
C LEU A 35 -12.12 -9.43 -4.35
N ALA A 36 -11.68 -8.19 -4.08
CA ALA A 36 -10.32 -7.92 -3.64
C ALA A 36 -10.04 -8.55 -2.25
N ASP A 37 -10.93 -8.36 -1.28
CA ASP A 37 -10.82 -8.95 0.06
C ASP A 37 -10.77 -10.48 0.00
N ILE A 38 -11.70 -11.11 -0.71
CA ILE A 38 -11.76 -12.58 -0.80
C ILE A 38 -10.48 -13.13 -1.46
N SER A 39 -9.91 -12.40 -2.44
CA SER A 39 -8.69 -12.84 -3.13
C SER A 39 -7.46 -12.89 -2.22
N ILE A 40 -7.39 -12.04 -1.18
CA ILE A 40 -6.28 -12.04 -0.21
C ILE A 40 -6.55 -12.96 1.00
N GLU A 41 -7.83 -13.28 1.26
CA GLU A 41 -8.29 -14.09 2.39
C GLU A 41 -8.24 -15.61 2.14
N LYS A 42 -8.05 -16.03 0.88
CA LYS A 42 -7.86 -17.44 0.54
C LYS A 42 -6.38 -17.83 0.57
N HIS A 43 -6.11 -19.01 1.11
CA HIS A 43 -4.80 -19.66 1.02
C HIS A 43 -4.48 -20.05 -0.43
N GLN A 44 -3.19 -19.98 -0.78
CA GLN A 44 -2.58 -20.52 -2.00
C GLN A 44 -3.50 -20.50 -3.23
N ILE A 45 -3.49 -19.37 -3.92
CA ILE A 45 -3.96 -19.33 -5.31
C ILE A 45 -2.70 -19.60 -6.13
N ASP A 46 -2.60 -20.79 -6.69
CA ASP A 46 -1.62 -21.02 -7.75
C ASP A 46 -1.89 -20.01 -8.86
N SER A 47 -0.86 -19.34 -9.40
CA SER A 47 -1.05 -18.13 -10.21
C SER A 47 -1.97 -18.34 -11.41
N ASP A 48 -2.09 -19.60 -11.84
CA ASP A 48 -2.77 -20.05 -13.04
C ASP A 48 -4.13 -20.70 -12.75
N LEU A 49 -4.53 -20.83 -11.47
CA LEU A 49 -5.80 -21.43 -11.10
C LEU A 49 -6.92 -20.39 -11.01
N GLU A 50 -8.08 -20.79 -11.52
CA GLU A 50 -9.33 -20.07 -11.35
C GLU A 50 -9.75 -20.05 -9.87
N LEU A 51 -10.13 -18.88 -9.35
CA LEU A 51 -10.60 -18.75 -7.98
C LEU A 51 -12.12 -18.86 -7.92
N GLN A 52 -12.64 -19.92 -7.31
CA GLN A 52 -14.06 -20.00 -7.00
C GLN A 52 -14.40 -19.17 -5.77
N ILE A 53 -15.39 -18.30 -5.89
CA ILE A 53 -15.94 -17.47 -4.83
C ILE A 53 -17.40 -17.85 -4.63
N SER A 54 -17.72 -18.40 -3.47
CA SER A 54 -19.10 -18.73 -3.14
C SER A 54 -19.93 -17.47 -2.93
N PHE A 55 -21.23 -17.59 -3.16
CA PHE A 55 -22.15 -16.50 -2.88
C PHE A 55 -22.26 -16.17 -1.40
N ASP A 56 -21.93 -17.11 -0.52
CA ASP A 56 -21.95 -16.86 0.92
C ASP A 56 -20.79 -15.95 1.31
N GLU A 57 -19.60 -16.18 0.77
CA GLU A 57 -18.46 -15.27 0.94
C GLU A 57 -18.78 -13.84 0.45
N LEU A 58 -19.43 -13.72 -0.71
CA LEU A 58 -19.84 -12.40 -1.22
C LEU A 58 -20.87 -11.72 -0.30
N VAL A 59 -21.85 -12.47 0.20
CA VAL A 59 -22.86 -11.92 1.12
C VAL A 59 -22.22 -11.46 2.41
N GLU A 60 -21.32 -12.25 3.00
CA GLU A 60 -20.60 -11.89 4.22
C GLU A 60 -19.80 -10.61 4.06
N LYS A 61 -19.12 -10.45 2.92
CA LYS A 61 -18.40 -9.21 2.60
C LYS A 61 -19.32 -8.02 2.45
N PHE A 62 -20.44 -8.16 1.76
CA PHE A 62 -21.42 -7.10 1.65
C PHE A 62 -21.97 -6.69 3.02
N VAL A 63 -22.33 -7.66 3.85
CA VAL A 63 -22.82 -7.37 5.21
C VAL A 63 -21.76 -6.62 6.02
N THR A 64 -20.50 -7.04 5.94
CA THR A 64 -19.38 -6.41 6.65
C THR A 64 -19.15 -4.97 6.16
N LEU A 65 -19.02 -4.76 4.85
CA LEU A 65 -18.75 -3.45 4.24
C LEU A 65 -19.86 -2.42 4.52
N TYR A 66 -21.12 -2.86 4.54
CA TYR A 66 -22.26 -1.99 4.79
C TYR A 66 -22.65 -1.88 6.27
N TRP A 67 -22.02 -2.63 7.18
CA TRP A 67 -22.44 -2.71 8.58
C TRP A 67 -22.43 -1.35 9.28
N HIS A 68 -21.33 -0.62 9.18
CA HIS A 68 -21.20 0.69 9.80
C HIS A 68 -22.06 1.75 9.08
N GLN A 69 -22.14 1.64 7.75
CA GLN A 69 -22.91 2.54 6.89
C GLN A 69 -24.43 2.45 7.11
N ALA A 70 -24.89 1.39 7.78
CA ALA A 70 -26.28 1.21 8.20
C ALA A 70 -26.61 1.87 9.55
N THR A 71 -25.71 2.67 10.10
CA THR A 71 -25.93 3.52 11.29
C THR A 71 -26.24 4.97 10.84
N PRO A 72 -27.07 5.74 11.56
CA PRO A 72 -27.24 7.18 11.32
C PRO A 72 -25.93 7.97 11.35
N PHE A 73 -25.67 8.81 10.35
CA PHE A 73 -24.39 9.55 10.21
C PHE A 73 -24.13 10.52 11.37
N GLY A 74 -25.19 11.16 11.89
CA GLY A 74 -25.10 12.14 12.96
C GLY A 74 -25.05 11.56 14.38
N GLY A 75 -25.19 10.25 14.56
CA GLY A 75 -25.03 9.54 15.84
C GLY A 75 -25.99 9.92 16.99
N ILE A 76 -26.85 10.91 16.83
CA ILE A 76 -27.63 11.48 17.94
C ILE A 76 -28.96 10.74 18.17
N ASN A 77 -29.51 10.03 17.17
CA ASN A 77 -30.76 9.27 17.30
C ASN A 77 -30.85 8.12 16.27
N ASN A 78 -31.67 7.09 16.54
CA ASN A 78 -32.03 6.01 15.60
C ASN A 78 -32.95 6.49 14.45
N ASP A 79 -32.76 7.72 13.97
CA ASP A 79 -33.58 8.31 12.93
C ASP A 79 -33.15 7.84 11.55
N THR A 80 -34.04 7.11 10.87
CA THR A 80 -33.85 6.67 9.48
C THR A 80 -33.58 7.81 8.48
N LYS A 81 -33.97 9.05 8.80
CA LYS A 81 -33.70 10.24 7.96
C LYS A 81 -32.24 10.69 8.01
N GLN A 82 -31.46 10.19 8.97
CA GLN A 82 -30.03 10.47 9.10
C GLN A 82 -29.16 9.36 8.49
N LEU A 83 -29.77 8.34 7.88
CA LEU A 83 -29.05 7.34 7.09
C LEU A 83 -28.61 7.95 5.76
N LEU A 84 -27.33 7.80 5.42
CA LEU A 84 -26.85 8.18 4.11
C LEU A 84 -27.49 7.29 3.04
N LEU A 85 -28.05 7.92 2.00
CA LEU A 85 -28.55 7.22 0.84
C LEU A 85 -27.37 6.66 0.04
N GLN A 86 -27.52 5.42 -0.41
CA GLN A 86 -26.52 4.69 -1.18
C GLN A 86 -26.91 4.54 -2.67
N ASN A 87 -27.89 5.33 -3.11
CA ASN A 87 -28.45 5.33 -4.46
C ASN A 87 -28.79 6.76 -4.89
N THR A 88 -28.59 7.10 -6.16
CA THR A 88 -28.94 8.42 -6.72
C THR A 88 -30.44 8.68 -6.73
N ASN A 89 -31.27 7.65 -6.80
CA ASN A 89 -32.70 7.81 -6.67
C ASN A 89 -33.05 8.06 -5.21
N SER A 90 -33.32 9.32 -4.86
CA SER A 90 -33.65 9.74 -3.49
C SER A 90 -34.89 9.07 -2.89
N LYS A 91 -35.73 8.44 -3.71
CA LYS A 91 -36.89 7.66 -3.26
C LYS A 91 -36.57 6.20 -2.96
N LYS A 92 -35.35 5.74 -3.23
CA LYS A 92 -34.93 4.33 -3.07
C LYS A 92 -33.65 4.27 -2.24
N GLN A 93 -33.77 3.93 -0.96
CA GLN A 93 -32.62 3.50 -0.18
C GLN A 93 -32.13 2.13 -0.67
N ALA A 94 -30.83 1.89 -0.59
CA ALA A 94 -30.24 0.57 -0.82
C ALA A 94 -30.84 -0.44 0.17
N LYS A 95 -31.39 -1.54 -0.35
CA LYS A 95 -32.08 -2.55 0.45
C LYS A 95 -31.25 -3.07 1.61
N ILE A 96 -29.95 -3.29 1.39
CA ILE A 96 -29.02 -3.74 2.43
C ILE A 96 -28.94 -2.78 3.62
N ILE A 97 -28.94 -1.46 3.38
CA ILE A 97 -28.89 -0.45 4.45
C ILE A 97 -30.13 -0.58 5.32
N THR A 98 -31.31 -0.63 4.69
CA THR A 98 -32.57 -0.78 5.43
C THR A 98 -32.59 -2.08 6.24
N THR A 99 -32.18 -3.19 5.63
CA THR A 99 -32.19 -4.51 6.27
C THR A 99 -31.21 -4.58 7.45
N LEU A 100 -29.99 -4.04 7.30
CA LEU A 100 -28.99 -4.01 8.38
C LEU A 100 -29.36 -3.00 9.48
N HIS A 101 -29.92 -1.85 9.14
CA HIS A 101 -30.41 -0.88 10.11
C HIS A 101 -31.52 -1.50 10.98
N ASN A 102 -32.46 -2.24 10.38
CA ASN A 102 -33.50 -2.94 11.14
C ASN A 102 -32.92 -4.01 12.08
N ALA A 103 -31.86 -4.71 11.68
CA ALA A 103 -31.16 -5.62 12.58
C ALA A 103 -30.57 -4.89 13.79
N LYS A 104 -29.96 -3.71 13.58
CA LYS A 104 -29.44 -2.86 14.66
C LYS A 104 -30.54 -2.39 15.62
N LEU A 105 -31.72 -2.02 15.11
CA LEU A 105 -32.88 -1.68 15.93
C LEU A 105 -33.35 -2.84 16.81
N ASN A 106 -33.10 -4.08 16.40
CA ASN A 106 -33.36 -5.29 17.18
C ASN A 106 -32.19 -5.66 18.13
N ASN A 107 -31.37 -4.69 18.53
CA ASN A 107 -30.24 -4.83 19.44
C ASN A 107 -29.10 -5.73 18.93
N ILE A 108 -28.97 -5.91 17.61
CA ILE A 108 -27.81 -6.57 17.02
C ILE A 108 -26.72 -5.52 16.77
N ASN A 109 -25.68 -5.55 17.59
CA ASN A 109 -24.68 -4.47 17.65
C ASN A 109 -23.36 -4.78 16.93
N SER A 110 -23.12 -6.05 16.56
CA SER A 110 -21.95 -6.45 15.76
C SER A 110 -22.33 -7.37 14.61
N VAL A 111 -21.46 -7.43 13.59
CA VAL A 111 -21.58 -8.41 12.50
C VAL A 111 -21.56 -9.83 13.08
N SER A 112 -20.70 -10.12 14.06
CA SER A 112 -20.65 -11.45 14.67
C SER A 112 -21.97 -11.86 15.33
N GLN A 113 -22.61 -10.93 16.06
CA GLN A 113 -23.95 -11.16 16.61
C GLN A 113 -24.97 -11.38 15.50
N LEU A 114 -24.91 -10.58 14.43
CA LEU A 114 -25.80 -10.75 13.28
C LEU A 114 -25.66 -12.16 12.70
N MET A 115 -24.45 -12.62 12.40
CA MET A 115 -24.19 -13.91 11.77
C MET A 115 -24.73 -15.10 12.60
N LYS A 116 -24.81 -14.95 13.92
CA LYS A 116 -25.36 -15.95 14.86
C LYS A 116 -26.87 -15.81 15.12
N SER A 117 -27.49 -14.75 14.62
CA SER A 117 -28.90 -14.43 14.85
C SER A 117 -29.86 -15.16 13.89
N ASN A 118 -31.14 -15.24 14.26
CA ASN A 118 -32.17 -15.83 13.41
C ASN A 118 -32.48 -14.95 12.18
N GLU A 119 -32.26 -13.65 12.31
CA GLU A 119 -32.45 -12.63 11.27
C GLU A 119 -31.50 -12.86 10.09
N PHE A 120 -30.30 -13.40 10.34
CA PHE A 120 -29.28 -13.56 9.31
C PHE A 120 -29.74 -14.33 8.10
N LYS A 121 -30.58 -15.38 8.27
CA LYS A 121 -31.09 -16.17 7.14
C LYS A 121 -31.87 -15.30 6.15
N SER A 122 -32.70 -14.39 6.65
CA SER A 122 -33.47 -13.46 5.83
C SER A 122 -32.57 -12.40 5.18
N ILE A 123 -31.65 -11.83 5.96
CA ILE A 123 -30.68 -10.83 5.48
C ILE A 123 -29.80 -11.42 4.38
N ARG A 124 -29.26 -12.62 4.60
CA ARG A 124 -28.46 -13.37 3.63
C ARG A 124 -29.22 -13.57 2.32
N SER A 125 -30.46 -14.03 2.39
CA SER A 125 -31.30 -14.24 1.19
C SER A 125 -31.56 -12.92 0.43
N SER A 126 -31.91 -11.85 1.15
CA SER A 126 -32.14 -10.53 0.56
C SER A 126 -30.88 -9.93 -0.07
N THR A 127 -29.73 -10.07 0.60
CA THR A 127 -28.43 -9.57 0.11
C THR A 127 -27.99 -10.37 -1.11
N LEU A 128 -28.10 -11.69 -1.08
CA LEU A 128 -27.78 -12.54 -2.23
C LEU A 128 -28.62 -12.19 -3.46
N LYS A 129 -29.93 -12.00 -3.27
CA LYS A 129 -30.82 -11.54 -4.35
C LYS A 129 -30.36 -10.20 -4.91
N THR A 130 -30.01 -9.25 -4.03
CA THR A 130 -29.50 -7.94 -4.43
C THR A 130 -28.23 -8.06 -5.27
N ILE A 131 -27.28 -8.91 -4.86
CA ILE A 131 -26.02 -9.15 -5.59
C ILE A 131 -26.30 -9.72 -6.98
N LYS A 132 -27.12 -10.78 -7.06
CA LYS A 132 -27.44 -11.48 -8.32
C LYS A 132 -28.23 -10.62 -9.30
N ASP A 133 -29.21 -9.87 -8.81
CA ASP A 133 -30.08 -9.05 -9.66
C ASP A 133 -29.37 -7.77 -10.14
N GLY A 134 -28.30 -7.35 -9.46
CA GLY A 134 -27.63 -6.07 -9.70
C GLY A 134 -26.14 -6.21 -10.01
N PRO A 135 -25.24 -5.92 -9.04
CA PRO A 135 -23.83 -5.68 -9.29
C PRO A 135 -23.12 -6.88 -9.93
N LEU A 136 -23.56 -8.12 -9.71
CA LEU A 136 -22.82 -9.30 -10.17
C LEU A 136 -22.58 -9.31 -11.69
N TRP A 137 -23.57 -8.94 -12.48
CA TRP A 137 -23.42 -8.83 -13.94
C TRP A 137 -23.27 -7.38 -14.39
N LEU A 138 -23.86 -6.41 -13.67
CA LEU A 138 -23.75 -5.00 -14.03
C LEU A 138 -22.34 -4.40 -13.82
N LEU A 139 -21.52 -4.98 -12.94
CA LEU A 139 -20.16 -4.49 -12.68
C LEU A 139 -19.31 -4.53 -13.96
N GLN A 140 -19.48 -5.57 -14.78
CA GLN A 140 -18.69 -5.81 -15.99
C GLN A 140 -19.40 -5.40 -17.27
N LYS A 141 -20.41 -4.50 -17.14
CA LYS A 141 -21.16 -3.93 -18.24
C LYS A 141 -20.70 -2.50 -18.49
N LEU A 142 -19.87 -2.30 -19.52
CA LEU A 142 -19.24 -1.03 -19.86
C LEU A 142 -19.90 -0.45 -21.09
N ASN A 143 -20.39 0.80 -21.01
CA ASN A 143 -21.13 1.44 -22.11
C ASN A 143 -22.23 0.56 -22.74
N GLY A 144 -22.91 -0.24 -21.91
CA GLY A 144 -23.98 -1.14 -22.32
C GLY A 144 -23.54 -2.48 -22.91
N LYS A 145 -22.23 -2.74 -23.04
CA LYS A 145 -21.66 -4.02 -23.52
C LYS A 145 -21.12 -4.86 -22.37
N ASP A 146 -21.33 -6.17 -22.46
CA ASP A 146 -20.82 -7.12 -21.47
C ASP A 146 -19.37 -7.48 -21.83
N GLU A 147 -18.41 -7.23 -20.92
CA GLU A 147 -16.98 -7.49 -21.14
C GLU A 147 -16.51 -8.79 -20.46
N CYS A 148 -17.14 -9.20 -19.34
CA CYS A 148 -16.85 -10.44 -18.59
C CYS A 148 -15.36 -10.69 -18.25
N PHE A 149 -14.56 -9.64 -18.06
CA PHE A 149 -13.10 -9.73 -17.86
C PHE A 149 -12.66 -10.37 -16.54
N LEU A 150 -13.36 -10.10 -15.44
CA LEU A 150 -13.05 -10.64 -14.10
C LEU A 150 -13.56 -12.07 -13.94
N TYR A 151 -14.76 -12.34 -14.45
CA TYR A 151 -15.42 -13.65 -14.40
C TYR A 151 -16.53 -13.74 -15.44
N PRO A 152 -16.86 -14.94 -15.94
CA PRO A 152 -17.96 -15.12 -16.89
C PRO A 152 -19.33 -14.94 -16.23
N HIS A 153 -20.28 -14.38 -16.98
CA HIS A 153 -21.69 -14.32 -16.58
C HIS A 153 -22.35 -15.70 -16.68
N THR A 154 -22.14 -16.53 -15.66
CA THR A 154 -22.75 -17.86 -15.56
C THR A 154 -24.05 -17.82 -14.75
N LYS A 155 -25.00 -18.70 -15.07
CA LYS A 155 -26.24 -18.89 -14.28
C LYS A 155 -26.02 -19.76 -13.04
N SER A 156 -24.78 -19.86 -12.53
CA SER A 156 -24.48 -20.65 -11.34
C SER A 156 -25.34 -20.20 -10.16
N SER A 157 -25.84 -21.17 -9.40
CA SER A 157 -26.68 -20.89 -8.22
C SER A 157 -25.87 -20.69 -6.95
N LYS A 158 -24.59 -21.10 -6.93
CA LYS A 158 -23.76 -21.22 -5.70
C LYS A 158 -22.50 -20.34 -5.65
N TYR A 159 -21.87 -20.09 -6.78
CA TYR A 159 -20.56 -19.42 -6.83
C TYR A 159 -20.34 -18.70 -8.16
N ILE A 160 -19.36 -17.79 -8.17
CA ILE A 160 -18.67 -17.35 -9.39
C ILE A 160 -17.25 -17.91 -9.42
N THR A 161 -16.65 -17.89 -10.59
CA THR A 161 -15.27 -18.34 -10.81
C THR A 161 -14.51 -17.19 -11.45
N LEU A 162 -13.49 -16.66 -10.79
CA LEU A 162 -12.61 -15.65 -11.39
C LEU A 162 -11.83 -16.27 -12.55
N ASN A 163 -11.72 -15.54 -13.66
CA ASN A 163 -10.87 -15.94 -14.77
C ASN A 163 -9.43 -16.14 -14.27
N ALA A 164 -8.68 -17.07 -14.89
CA ALA A 164 -7.31 -17.39 -14.51
C ALA A 164 -6.44 -16.12 -14.38
N GLY A 165 -5.63 -16.04 -13.32
CA GLY A 165 -4.75 -14.89 -13.05
C GLY A 165 -5.42 -13.64 -12.46
N ILE A 166 -6.75 -13.50 -12.52
CA ILE A 166 -7.45 -12.33 -11.98
C ILE A 166 -7.30 -12.23 -10.46
N ALA A 167 -7.38 -13.35 -9.74
CA ALA A 167 -7.18 -13.36 -8.29
C ALA A 167 -5.75 -12.94 -7.90
N SER A 168 -4.75 -13.39 -8.66
CA SER A 168 -3.35 -12.96 -8.50
C SER A 168 -3.19 -11.46 -8.74
N CYS A 169 -3.91 -10.89 -9.72
CA CYS A 169 -3.95 -9.45 -9.95
C CYS A 169 -4.60 -8.69 -8.79
N PHE A 170 -5.75 -9.16 -8.28
CA PHE A 170 -6.36 -8.59 -7.07
C PHE A 170 -5.39 -8.61 -5.88
N ARG A 171 -4.67 -9.71 -5.66
CA ARG A 171 -3.66 -9.81 -4.59
C ARG A 171 -2.52 -8.81 -4.81
N ARG A 172 -1.98 -8.73 -6.02
CA ARG A 172 -0.86 -7.80 -6.34
C ARG A 172 -1.25 -6.34 -6.18
N PHE A 173 -2.45 -5.98 -6.60
CA PHE A 173 -2.94 -4.60 -6.66
C PHE A 173 -4.01 -4.28 -5.63
N TYR A 174 -4.10 -5.05 -4.54
CA TYR A 174 -5.15 -4.93 -3.53
C TYR A 174 -5.26 -3.50 -2.98
N ASP A 175 -4.14 -2.91 -2.57
CA ASP A 175 -4.10 -1.56 -2.00
C ASP A 175 -4.65 -0.52 -3.01
N LEU A 176 -4.30 -0.64 -4.30
CA LEU A 176 -4.80 0.24 -5.35
C LEU A 176 -6.30 0.02 -5.63
N VAL A 177 -6.73 -1.23 -5.80
CA VAL A 177 -8.11 -1.57 -6.12
C VAL A 177 -9.05 -1.13 -5.00
N THR A 178 -8.69 -1.40 -3.74
CA THR A 178 -9.50 -1.00 -2.59
C THR A 178 -9.50 0.51 -2.40
N TYR A 179 -8.38 1.20 -2.63
CA TYR A 179 -8.33 2.67 -2.64
C TYR A 179 -9.29 3.26 -3.69
N LEU A 180 -9.21 2.78 -4.95
CA LEU A 180 -10.08 3.24 -6.03
C LEU A 180 -11.56 2.96 -5.73
N ALA A 181 -11.89 1.77 -5.23
CA ALA A 181 -13.25 1.41 -4.85
C ALA A 181 -13.80 2.31 -3.74
N LYS A 182 -13.03 2.50 -2.65
CA LYS A 182 -13.44 3.33 -1.50
C LYS A 182 -13.59 4.80 -1.89
N ASN A 183 -12.68 5.34 -2.70
CA ASN A 183 -12.76 6.73 -3.12
C ASN A 183 -13.90 6.99 -4.09
N ALA A 184 -14.11 6.13 -5.08
CA ALA A 184 -15.25 6.25 -5.99
C ALA A 184 -16.58 6.12 -5.23
N TRP A 185 -16.63 5.24 -4.23
CA TRP A 185 -17.78 5.13 -3.32
C TRP A 185 -17.98 6.40 -2.48
N LEU A 186 -16.92 6.94 -1.87
CA LEU A 186 -16.96 8.18 -1.09
C LEU A 186 -17.50 9.35 -1.94
N GLN A 187 -16.94 9.54 -3.13
CA GLN A 187 -17.39 10.55 -4.10
C GLN A 187 -18.85 10.32 -4.49
N LYS A 188 -19.25 9.06 -4.68
CA LYS A 188 -20.65 8.74 -4.97
C LYS A 188 -21.57 9.20 -3.86
N ILE A 189 -21.23 8.93 -2.60
CA ILE A 189 -22.03 9.33 -1.44
C ILE A 189 -22.13 10.85 -1.34
N GLN A 190 -21.03 11.55 -1.58
CA GLN A 190 -20.99 13.02 -1.60
C GLN A 190 -21.80 13.63 -2.75
N SER A 191 -21.91 12.95 -3.89
CA SER A 191 -22.67 13.44 -5.05
C SER A 191 -24.19 13.41 -4.87
N ILE A 192 -24.70 12.65 -3.89
CA ILE A 192 -26.13 12.51 -3.65
C ILE A 192 -26.64 13.73 -2.87
N LYS A 193 -27.52 14.53 -3.50
CA LYS A 193 -28.05 15.78 -2.93
C LYS A 193 -28.62 15.65 -1.51
N HIS A 194 -29.32 14.55 -1.22
CA HIS A 194 -29.85 14.31 0.13
C HIS A 194 -28.73 14.14 1.16
N ASN A 195 -27.64 13.47 0.80
CA ASN A 195 -26.53 13.25 1.73
C ASN A 195 -25.79 14.56 2.00
N GLN A 196 -25.73 15.49 1.04
CA GLN A 196 -25.07 16.79 1.22
C GLN A 196 -25.70 17.61 2.35
N THR A 197 -27.01 17.44 2.62
CA THR A 197 -27.65 18.13 3.76
C THR A 197 -27.28 17.53 5.12
N LEU A 198 -26.77 16.29 5.14
CA LEU A 198 -26.34 15.58 6.36
C LEU A 198 -24.82 15.69 6.56
N ILE A 199 -24.06 15.71 5.47
CA ILE A 199 -22.59 15.81 5.46
C ILE A 199 -22.23 17.29 5.64
N GLY A 200 -22.03 17.71 6.88
CA GLY A 200 -21.58 19.06 7.21
C GLY A 200 -20.16 19.38 6.69
N PRO A 201 -19.65 20.59 6.96
CA PRO A 201 -18.40 21.12 6.38
C PRO A 201 -17.08 20.45 6.85
N GLN A 202 -17.09 19.38 7.67
CA GLN A 202 -15.88 18.75 8.21
C GLN A 202 -15.85 17.21 8.07
N SER A 203 -15.14 16.74 7.04
CA SER A 203 -14.13 15.66 6.98
C SER A 203 -14.28 14.27 7.64
N GLN A 204 -15.35 13.91 8.36
CA GLN A 204 -15.44 12.58 9.01
C GLN A 204 -16.08 11.46 8.16
N LEU A 205 -16.50 11.76 6.93
CA LEU A 205 -17.24 10.81 6.11
C LEU A 205 -16.43 9.55 5.77
N HIS A 206 -15.13 9.69 5.53
CA HIS A 206 -14.28 8.53 5.24
C HIS A 206 -14.26 7.55 6.43
N ASP A 207 -13.98 8.07 7.62
CA ASP A 207 -13.95 7.27 8.86
C ASP A 207 -15.33 6.66 9.16
N PHE A 208 -16.42 7.37 8.84
CA PHE A 208 -17.75 6.78 8.94
C PHE A 208 -18.02 5.68 7.92
N LEU A 209 -17.55 5.77 6.68
CA LEU A 209 -17.85 4.74 5.68
C LEU A 209 -16.95 3.50 5.82
N PHE A 210 -15.69 3.71 6.17
CA PHE A 210 -14.63 2.68 6.08
C PHE A 210 -13.75 2.58 7.32
N GLY A 211 -14.02 3.38 8.36
CA GLY A 211 -13.36 3.25 9.65
C GLY A 211 -13.95 2.11 10.48
N PHE A 212 -13.46 2.00 11.71
CA PHE A 212 -13.79 0.92 12.64
C PHE A 212 -14.15 1.46 14.02
N ASP A 213 -14.89 0.66 14.78
CA ASP A 213 -15.26 1.02 16.15
C ASP A 213 -14.11 0.73 17.12
N ARG A 214 -13.32 1.78 17.42
CA ARG A 214 -12.24 1.71 18.41
C ARG A 214 -12.72 1.27 19.79
N ASN A 215 -13.98 1.51 20.15
CA ASN A 215 -14.51 1.06 21.44
C ASN A 215 -14.62 -0.45 21.50
N ALA A 216 -14.87 -1.13 20.38
CA ALA A 216 -14.91 -2.59 20.34
C ALA A 216 -13.56 -3.21 20.77
N LEU A 217 -12.43 -2.60 20.38
CA LEU A 217 -11.08 -3.09 20.73
C LEU A 217 -10.83 -3.17 22.24
N THR A 218 -11.55 -2.38 23.05
CA THR A 218 -11.45 -2.44 24.51
C THR A 218 -11.80 -3.82 25.07
N LYS A 219 -12.62 -4.60 24.34
CA LYS A 219 -13.01 -5.97 24.70
C LYS A 219 -11.88 -6.98 24.49
N ALA A 220 -10.98 -6.75 23.54
CA ALA A 220 -9.86 -7.64 23.27
C ALA A 220 -8.70 -7.46 24.27
N LYS A 221 -8.53 -6.25 24.80
CA LYS A 221 -7.43 -5.88 25.70
C LYS A 221 -7.21 -6.84 26.89
N PRO A 222 -8.21 -7.13 27.76
CA PRO A 222 -7.96 -7.98 28.94
C PRO A 222 -7.50 -9.39 28.56
N ILE A 223 -8.12 -9.98 27.54
CA ILE A 223 -7.80 -11.32 27.04
C ILE A 223 -6.36 -11.36 26.52
N LEU A 224 -5.97 -10.39 25.68
CA LEU A 224 -4.63 -10.34 25.11
C LEU A 224 -3.55 -10.07 26.16
N VAL A 225 -3.83 -9.24 27.18
CA VAL A 225 -2.90 -8.99 28.30
C VAL A 225 -2.65 -10.28 29.09
N GLU A 226 -3.69 -11.07 29.34
CA GLU A 226 -3.58 -12.36 30.02
C GLU A 226 -2.78 -13.37 29.17
N LEU A 227 -3.15 -13.57 27.91
CA LEU A 227 -2.47 -14.49 26.99
C LEU A 227 -0.99 -14.17 26.80
N GLN A 228 -0.62 -12.89 26.90
CA GLN A 228 0.76 -12.41 26.77
C GLN A 228 1.49 -12.28 28.12
N SER A 229 0.92 -12.79 29.22
CA SER A 229 1.50 -12.70 30.56
C SER A 229 1.94 -11.27 30.93
N ASN A 230 1.08 -10.29 30.61
CA ASN A 230 1.33 -8.86 30.79
C ASN A 230 2.65 -8.36 30.16
N SER A 231 3.11 -8.98 29.07
CA SER A 231 4.29 -8.56 28.31
C SER A 231 3.89 -8.00 26.94
N CYS A 232 4.54 -6.91 26.54
CA CYS A 232 4.27 -6.27 25.25
C CYS A 232 4.62 -7.21 24.11
N PHE A 233 3.70 -7.40 23.17
CA PHE A 233 3.88 -8.34 22.07
C PHE A 233 5.17 -8.10 21.28
N TYR A 234 5.52 -6.83 21.01
CA TYR A 234 6.68 -6.50 20.18
C TYR A 234 8.00 -6.55 20.94
N CYS A 235 8.12 -5.77 22.02
CA CYS A 235 9.39 -5.62 22.73
C CYS A 235 9.61 -6.63 23.87
N GLN A 236 8.60 -7.45 24.19
CA GLN A 236 8.63 -8.49 25.23
C GLN A 236 8.92 -7.98 26.65
N LYS A 237 8.82 -6.65 26.86
CA LYS A 237 8.96 -6.04 28.19
C LYS A 237 7.61 -5.98 28.91
N PRO A 238 7.60 -6.02 30.26
CA PRO A 238 6.37 -5.89 31.04
C PRO A 238 5.58 -4.63 30.69
N MET A 239 4.26 -4.78 30.62
CA MET A 239 3.31 -3.72 30.37
C MET A 239 2.83 -3.10 31.70
N LYS A 240 2.70 -1.77 31.72
CA LYS A 240 2.12 -1.01 32.83
C LYS A 240 0.76 -0.45 32.39
N ASN A 241 0.57 0.87 32.42
CA ASN A 241 -0.75 1.47 32.22
C ASN A 241 -1.07 1.80 30.75
N ASP A 242 -0.06 2.07 29.91
CA ASP A 242 -0.24 2.47 28.50
C ASP A 242 -0.31 1.28 27.52
N VAL A 243 -1.21 0.33 27.81
CA VAL A 243 -1.47 -0.82 26.95
C VAL A 243 -2.54 -0.49 25.92
N GLU A 244 -2.22 -0.71 24.66
CA GLU A 244 -3.11 -0.59 23.51
C GLU A 244 -3.28 -1.94 22.83
N VAL A 245 -4.41 -2.13 22.15
CA VAL A 245 -4.61 -3.24 21.22
C VAL A 245 -4.19 -2.75 19.85
N ASP A 246 -3.26 -3.46 19.23
CA ASP A 246 -2.78 -3.21 17.87
C ASP A 246 -3.23 -4.33 16.92
N HIS A 247 -3.41 -3.99 15.65
CA HIS A 247 -3.59 -4.93 14.56
C HIS A 247 -2.21 -5.35 14.06
N PHE A 248 -1.86 -6.63 14.22
CA PHE A 248 -0.57 -7.17 13.81
C PHE A 248 -0.31 -6.90 12.32
N ILE A 249 -1.23 -7.31 11.45
CA ILE A 249 -1.33 -6.76 10.08
C ILE A 249 -2.04 -5.40 10.17
N PRO A 250 -1.39 -4.29 9.79
CA PRO A 250 -1.94 -2.95 10.00
C PRO A 250 -3.31 -2.74 9.33
N PHE A 251 -4.19 -2.01 9.99
CA PHE A 251 -5.53 -1.68 9.48
C PHE A 251 -5.48 -0.93 8.13
N ALA A 252 -4.45 -0.11 7.91
CA ALA A 252 -4.21 0.59 6.64
C ALA A 252 -4.00 -0.37 5.45
N ARG A 253 -3.54 -1.61 5.71
CA ARG A 253 -3.32 -2.66 4.70
C ARG A 253 -4.50 -3.62 4.60
N TYR A 254 -5.21 -3.85 5.70
CA TYR A 254 -6.37 -4.74 5.73
C TYR A 254 -7.39 -4.24 6.75
N ALA A 255 -8.42 -3.56 6.24
CA ALA A 255 -9.39 -2.81 7.04
C ALA A 255 -10.54 -3.69 7.57
N ASN A 256 -10.25 -4.92 8.01
CA ASN A 256 -11.21 -5.82 8.63
C ASN A 256 -10.70 -6.27 10.02
N ASP A 257 -11.60 -6.24 11.00
CA ASP A 257 -11.32 -6.62 12.38
C ASP A 257 -11.41 -8.15 12.58
N LEU A 258 -10.29 -8.83 12.36
CA LEU A 258 -10.12 -10.24 12.71
C LEU A 258 -9.56 -10.37 14.13
N GLY A 259 -10.28 -11.08 15.00
CA GLY A 259 -9.89 -11.25 16.41
C GLY A 259 -8.48 -11.83 16.57
N HIS A 260 -8.09 -12.77 15.71
CA HIS A 260 -6.76 -13.37 15.69
C HIS A 260 -5.63 -12.42 15.24
N ASN A 261 -5.96 -11.31 14.57
CA ASN A 261 -4.98 -10.31 14.15
C ASN A 261 -4.61 -9.32 15.27
N PHE A 262 -5.24 -9.38 16.44
CA PHE A 262 -4.98 -8.44 17.52
C PHE A 262 -3.84 -8.87 18.45
N VAL A 263 -3.06 -7.90 18.93
CA VAL A 263 -2.03 -8.09 19.95
C VAL A 263 -2.08 -6.96 20.98
N ALA A 264 -1.71 -7.24 22.23
CA ALA A 264 -1.53 -6.20 23.24
C ALA A 264 -0.10 -5.65 23.17
N ALA A 265 0.05 -4.33 23.09
CA ALA A 265 1.35 -3.70 22.96
C ALA A 265 1.45 -2.44 23.82
N HIS A 266 2.69 -2.03 24.13
CA HIS A 266 2.92 -0.66 24.60
C HIS A 266 2.49 0.32 23.52
N ARG A 267 1.85 1.41 23.93
CA ARG A 267 1.53 2.57 23.07
C ARG A 267 2.72 3.05 22.22
N THR A 268 3.92 3.07 22.79
CA THR A 268 5.14 3.46 22.04
C THR A 268 5.50 2.46 20.95
N CYS A 269 5.38 1.15 21.21
CA CYS A 269 5.65 0.13 20.19
C CYS A 269 4.63 0.21 19.06
N ASN A 270 3.34 0.33 19.42
CA ASN A 270 2.24 0.52 18.48
C ASN A 270 2.47 1.75 17.57
N ASN A 271 2.75 2.91 18.18
CA ASN A 271 3.03 4.15 17.46
C ASN A 271 4.34 4.15 16.66
N ASN A 272 5.30 3.28 16.97
CA ASN A 272 6.51 3.12 16.17
C ASN A 272 6.26 2.21 14.96
N LYS A 273 5.46 1.14 15.14
CA LYS A 273 5.04 0.24 14.07
C LYS A 273 4.11 0.93 13.07
N ARG A 274 3.12 1.70 13.52
CA ARG A 274 2.13 2.39 12.65
C ARG A 274 1.57 1.43 11.57
N ASP A 275 1.67 1.85 10.31
CA ASP A 275 1.21 1.14 9.13
C ASP A 275 2.26 0.20 8.53
N PHE A 276 3.42 0.04 9.18
CA PHE A 276 4.46 -0.89 8.74
C PHE A 276 4.12 -2.32 9.12
N LEU A 277 4.48 -3.26 8.25
CA LEU A 277 4.54 -4.67 8.63
C LEU A 277 5.69 -4.88 9.61
N ALA A 278 5.46 -5.69 10.63
CA ALA A 278 6.51 -6.05 11.57
C ALA A 278 7.54 -6.99 10.92
N ALA A 279 8.76 -7.05 11.47
CA ALA A 279 9.81 -7.96 11.04
C ALA A 279 9.38 -9.44 11.14
N GLN A 280 10.06 -10.30 10.39
CA GLN A 280 9.72 -11.73 10.29
C GLN A 280 9.68 -12.42 11.66
N GLN A 281 10.60 -12.06 12.58
CA GLN A 281 10.59 -12.56 13.96
C GLN A 281 9.28 -12.26 14.73
N HIS A 282 8.65 -11.11 14.47
CA HIS A 282 7.40 -10.71 15.10
C HIS A 282 6.23 -11.47 14.47
N ARG A 283 6.30 -11.76 13.17
CA ARG A 283 5.32 -12.57 12.45
C ARG A 283 5.32 -14.02 12.94
N GLU A 284 6.48 -14.64 13.07
CA GLU A 284 6.58 -16.01 13.57
C GLU A 284 6.04 -16.12 15.00
N ARG A 285 6.37 -15.13 15.85
CA ARG A 285 5.80 -15.02 17.19
C ARG A 285 4.28 -14.88 17.16
N TRP A 286 3.75 -14.01 16.29
CA TRP A 286 2.31 -13.78 16.18
C TRP A 286 1.58 -15.03 15.69
N GLN A 287 2.10 -15.69 14.65
CA GLN A 287 1.56 -16.94 14.14
C GLN A 287 1.52 -18.00 15.23
N ASN A 288 2.63 -18.21 15.94
CA ASN A 288 2.68 -19.19 17.02
C ASN A 288 1.73 -18.82 18.18
N GLN A 289 1.76 -17.58 18.66
CA GLN A 289 0.95 -17.14 19.81
C GLN A 289 -0.55 -17.15 19.48
N ASN A 290 -0.95 -16.50 18.39
CA ASN A 290 -2.36 -16.23 18.12
C ASN A 290 -3.02 -17.32 17.27
N LEU A 291 -2.31 -17.91 16.32
CA LEU A 291 -2.90 -18.85 15.35
C LEU A 291 -2.67 -20.33 15.73
N VAL A 292 -1.67 -20.62 16.56
CA VAL A 292 -1.36 -21.99 17.00
C VAL A 292 -1.73 -22.18 18.46
N VAL A 293 -1.02 -21.54 19.38
CA VAL A 293 -1.14 -21.80 20.82
C VAL A 293 -2.50 -21.32 21.37
N ASN A 294 -2.92 -20.09 21.06
CA ASN A 294 -4.11 -19.48 21.65
C ASN A 294 -5.31 -19.38 20.68
N SER A 295 -5.25 -20.04 19.52
CA SER A 295 -6.26 -19.87 18.46
C SER A 295 -7.68 -20.16 18.93
N GLN A 296 -7.87 -21.25 19.68
CA GLN A 296 -9.19 -21.60 20.20
C GLN A 296 -9.66 -20.65 21.30
N ILE A 297 -8.76 -20.20 22.18
CA ILE A 297 -9.10 -19.27 23.26
C ILE A 297 -9.54 -17.93 22.65
N ILE A 298 -8.77 -17.41 21.70
CA ILE A 298 -9.13 -16.18 20.96
C ILE A 298 -10.49 -16.33 20.28
N SER A 299 -10.75 -17.44 19.59
CA SER A 299 -12.05 -17.71 18.98
C SER A 299 -13.20 -17.71 20.00
N ASN A 300 -13.02 -18.39 21.13
CA ASN A 300 -14.06 -18.51 22.15
C ASN A 300 -14.37 -17.17 22.80
N GLU A 301 -13.33 -16.44 23.24
CA GLU A 301 -13.48 -15.21 24.03
C GLU A 301 -13.85 -13.99 23.16
N LEU A 302 -13.32 -13.90 21.94
CA LEU A 302 -13.53 -12.73 21.07
C LEU A 302 -14.69 -12.88 20.08
N SER A 303 -15.19 -14.10 19.80
CA SER A 303 -16.23 -14.27 18.77
C SER A 303 -17.58 -13.65 19.12
N ALA A 304 -17.81 -13.17 20.35
CA ALA A 304 -19.00 -12.38 20.67
C ALA A 304 -18.94 -10.95 20.07
N TYR A 305 -17.72 -10.45 19.84
CA TYR A 305 -17.45 -9.07 19.47
C TYR A 305 -16.88 -8.96 18.05
N PHE A 306 -16.01 -9.89 17.67
CA PHE A 306 -15.25 -9.86 16.43
C PHE A 306 -15.49 -11.12 15.60
N HIS A 307 -15.19 -11.04 14.31
CA HIS A 307 -15.05 -12.24 13.49
C HIS A 307 -13.68 -12.86 13.82
N CYS A 308 -13.69 -14.15 14.18
CA CYS A 308 -12.49 -14.89 14.52
C CYS A 308 -12.31 -15.99 13.48
N ASP A 309 -11.20 -15.93 12.74
CA ASP A 309 -10.86 -16.84 11.66
C ASP A 309 -9.33 -16.87 11.50
N ALA A 310 -8.73 -17.92 12.05
CA ALA A 310 -7.28 -18.08 12.12
C ALA A 310 -6.69 -18.32 10.73
N ASP A 311 -7.37 -19.09 9.89
CA ASP A 311 -6.97 -19.40 8.52
C ASP A 311 -6.98 -18.13 7.66
N LYS A 312 -8.07 -17.36 7.71
CA LYS A 312 -8.15 -16.06 7.04
C LYS A 312 -7.05 -15.10 7.51
N SER A 313 -6.79 -15.04 8.81
CA SER A 313 -5.72 -14.21 9.37
C SER A 313 -4.35 -14.64 8.84
N LEU A 314 -4.10 -15.94 8.74
CA LEU A 314 -2.87 -16.49 8.15
C LEU A 314 -2.78 -16.16 6.64
N ALA A 315 -3.86 -16.30 5.89
CA ALA A 315 -3.90 -16.00 4.45
C ALA A 315 -3.58 -14.52 4.17
N VAL A 316 -4.19 -13.61 4.94
CA VAL A 316 -3.93 -12.16 4.86
C VAL A 316 -2.48 -11.85 5.24
N SER A 317 -1.96 -12.46 6.32
CA SER A 317 -0.56 -12.31 6.70
C SER A 317 0.39 -12.80 5.58
N ASN A 318 0.12 -13.97 5.00
CA ASN A 318 0.92 -14.50 3.89
C ASN A 318 0.89 -13.56 2.69
N TRP A 319 -0.27 -13.07 2.30
CA TRP A 319 -0.42 -12.08 1.23
C TRP A 319 0.39 -10.81 1.50
N ALA A 320 0.23 -10.21 2.69
CA ALA A 320 0.86 -8.93 3.01
C ALA A 320 2.39 -9.01 2.95
N TYR A 321 2.98 -10.10 3.48
CA TYR A 321 4.42 -10.33 3.45
C TYR A 321 4.93 -10.74 2.06
N GLN A 322 4.14 -11.47 1.26
CA GLN A 322 4.46 -11.76 -0.14
C GLN A 322 4.55 -10.48 -0.98
N VAL A 323 3.58 -9.57 -0.83
CA VAL A 323 3.60 -8.27 -1.52
C VAL A 323 4.78 -7.42 -1.05
N ALA A 324 5.06 -7.42 0.26
CA ALA A 324 6.23 -6.72 0.81
C ALA A 324 7.54 -7.25 0.22
N GLN A 325 7.68 -8.57 0.09
CA GLN A 325 8.83 -9.21 -0.55
C GLN A 325 8.95 -8.84 -2.03
N ALA A 326 7.85 -8.91 -2.79
CA ALA A 326 7.84 -8.59 -4.20
C ALA A 326 8.23 -7.12 -4.48
N ASN A 327 7.87 -6.22 -3.57
CA ASN A 327 8.15 -4.79 -3.69
C ASN A 327 9.43 -4.33 -2.96
N ASN A 328 10.23 -5.25 -2.42
CA ASN A 328 11.40 -4.94 -1.58
C ASN A 328 11.08 -3.93 -0.45
N ALA A 329 9.91 -4.10 0.18
CA ALA A 329 9.47 -3.25 1.26
C ALA A 329 10.27 -3.51 2.54
N LYS A 330 10.25 -2.52 3.44
CA LYS A 330 10.89 -2.58 4.75
C LYS A 330 9.94 -3.16 5.81
N LEU A 331 10.46 -4.01 6.69
CA LEU A 331 9.74 -4.60 7.82
C LEU A 331 10.28 -4.06 9.15
N TRP A 332 9.41 -3.68 10.07
CA TRP A 332 9.76 -2.95 11.30
C TRP A 332 10.32 -3.87 12.39
N LEU A 333 11.52 -3.56 12.90
CA LEU A 333 12.26 -4.44 13.82
C LEU A 333 11.86 -4.31 15.30
N GLY A 334 11.21 -3.22 15.72
CA GLY A 334 10.83 -3.02 17.13
C GLY A 334 11.22 -1.64 17.68
N ASN A 335 12.20 -0.99 17.07
CA ASN A 335 12.65 0.36 17.44
C ASN A 335 12.17 1.38 16.41
N LYS A 336 12.02 2.63 16.84
CA LYS A 336 11.64 3.73 15.93
C LYS A 336 12.65 3.79 14.78
N ASP A 337 12.13 3.83 13.55
CA ASP A 337 12.90 3.97 12.31
C ASP A 337 13.94 2.84 12.03
N HIS A 338 13.81 1.67 12.67
CA HIS A 338 14.66 0.50 12.40
C HIS A 338 13.91 -0.59 11.63
N PHE A 339 14.48 -1.03 10.52
CA PHE A 339 13.84 -1.96 9.60
C PHE A 339 14.81 -2.98 9.01
N GLU A 340 14.29 -4.16 8.68
CA GLU A 340 14.92 -5.14 7.79
C GLU A 340 14.27 -5.10 6.40
N GLN A 341 14.93 -5.71 5.41
CA GLN A 341 14.34 -5.90 4.08
C GLN A 341 13.43 -7.13 4.10
N ALA A 342 12.25 -7.04 3.49
CA ALA A 342 11.34 -8.17 3.40
C ALA A 342 11.94 -9.33 2.57
N LYS A 343 12.74 -9.00 1.56
CA LYS A 343 13.47 -9.97 0.73
C LYS A 343 14.82 -10.27 1.40
N PRO A 344 15.14 -11.54 1.72
CA PRO A 344 16.45 -11.89 2.26
C PRO A 344 17.55 -11.54 1.25
N THR A 345 18.54 -10.76 1.68
CA THR A 345 19.86 -10.74 1.04
C THR A 345 20.63 -11.95 1.55
N ALA A 346 20.95 -12.91 0.69
CA ALA A 346 21.80 -14.03 1.08
C ALA A 346 23.19 -13.49 1.47
N ASP A 347 23.56 -13.61 2.74
CA ASP A 347 24.91 -13.34 3.21
C ASP A 347 25.83 -14.48 2.75
N ILE A 348 26.77 -14.19 1.85
CA ILE A 348 27.84 -15.12 1.47
C ILE A 348 28.83 -15.18 2.65
N VAL A 349 28.63 -16.15 3.55
CA VAL A 349 29.63 -16.46 4.58
C VAL A 349 30.78 -17.20 3.91
N ALA A 350 31.88 -16.48 3.65
CA ALA A 350 33.12 -17.06 3.14
C ALA A 350 33.85 -17.81 4.27
N PHE A 351 33.95 -19.13 4.18
CA PHE A 351 34.83 -19.92 5.04
C PHE A 351 36.31 -19.74 4.60
N PRO A 352 37.27 -19.66 5.53
CA PRO A 352 38.67 -19.45 5.19
C PRO A 352 39.30 -20.75 4.66
N GLN A 353 39.75 -20.76 3.41
CA GLN A 353 40.45 -21.91 2.82
C GLN A 353 41.91 -21.98 3.30
N ALA A 354 42.27 -23.11 3.90
CA ALA A 354 43.65 -23.52 4.12
C ALA A 354 44.23 -24.12 2.83
N LYS A 355 45.49 -23.79 2.52
CA LYS A 355 46.24 -24.28 1.35
C LYS A 355 46.74 -25.71 1.56
N GLN A 356 46.56 -26.59 0.57
CA GLN A 356 47.46 -27.73 0.31
C GLN A 356 47.55 -28.07 -1.20
N PRO A 357 48.64 -28.73 -1.64
CA PRO A 357 49.17 -28.67 -3.01
C PRO A 357 48.78 -29.87 -3.91
N GLU A 358 48.99 -29.63 -5.21
CA GLU A 358 48.61 -30.41 -6.41
C GLU A 358 49.19 -31.84 -6.53
N LEU A 359 48.41 -32.72 -7.17
CA LEU A 359 48.85 -33.95 -7.85
C LEU A 359 48.01 -34.15 -9.13
N ASP A 360 48.69 -34.51 -10.23
CA ASP A 360 48.22 -34.48 -11.62
C ASP A 360 47.14 -35.52 -12.02
N GLN A 361 46.19 -35.02 -12.84
CA GLN A 361 45.41 -35.56 -14.00
C GLN A 361 45.02 -37.07 -14.02
N VAL A 362 43.80 -37.51 -14.41
CA VAL A 362 43.05 -37.30 -15.67
C VAL A 362 41.56 -37.74 -15.50
N ALA A 363 40.60 -36.98 -16.05
CA ALA A 363 39.44 -37.40 -16.89
C ALA A 363 38.33 -36.31 -16.91
N GLU A 364 37.93 -35.89 -18.11
CA GLU A 364 36.98 -34.82 -18.51
C GLU A 364 35.50 -35.08 -18.14
N PRO A 365 34.50 -34.17 -18.35
CA PRO A 365 34.48 -32.82 -18.95
C PRO A 365 33.79 -31.77 -18.03
N GLU A 366 33.86 -30.45 -18.24
CA GLU A 366 33.03 -29.69 -19.19
C GLU A 366 33.47 -28.22 -19.22
N VAL A 367 33.31 -27.64 -20.41
CA VAL A 367 33.68 -26.31 -20.85
C VAL A 367 33.11 -25.19 -19.96
N SER A 368 33.99 -24.38 -19.38
CA SER A 368 33.65 -23.01 -18.94
C SER A 368 34.10 -22.01 -20.01
N LEU A 369 33.16 -21.52 -20.79
CA LEU A 369 33.32 -20.25 -21.50
C LEU A 369 33.00 -19.13 -20.52
N LYS A 370 34.03 -18.49 -19.97
CA LYS A 370 33.91 -17.11 -19.48
C LYS A 370 33.67 -16.18 -20.68
N SER A 371 32.58 -15.44 -20.64
CA SER A 371 32.45 -14.10 -21.25
C SER A 371 32.14 -13.17 -20.06
N ILE A 372 33.03 -12.26 -19.65
CA ILE A 372 33.34 -10.95 -20.26
C ILE A 372 32.06 -10.17 -20.56
N ASP A 373 31.44 -9.58 -19.53
CA ASP A 373 30.80 -8.25 -19.57
C ASP A 373 30.19 -7.88 -18.19
N ASP A 374 31.03 -7.57 -17.19
CA ASP A 374 30.57 -6.86 -16.00
C ASP A 374 30.84 -5.36 -16.17
N ALA A 375 30.07 -4.75 -17.06
CA ALA A 375 30.07 -3.31 -17.20
C ALA A 375 29.18 -2.72 -16.08
N LEU A 376 29.77 -1.91 -15.19
CA LEU A 376 29.07 -1.25 -14.07
C LEU A 376 27.94 -0.35 -14.61
N LYS A 377 26.70 -0.61 -14.17
CA LYS A 377 25.49 0.12 -14.60
C LYS A 377 24.91 0.95 -13.45
N LEU A 378 24.57 2.21 -13.74
CA LEU A 378 23.85 3.09 -12.81
C LEU A 378 22.43 3.36 -13.30
N PRO A 379 21.47 3.60 -12.39
CA PRO A 379 20.18 4.20 -12.73
C PRO A 379 20.41 5.53 -13.46
N PHE A 380 19.79 5.68 -14.62
CA PHE A 380 19.81 6.85 -15.48
C PHE A 380 18.38 7.28 -15.74
N PHE A 381 18.10 8.56 -15.49
CA PHE A 381 16.78 9.15 -15.64
C PHE A 381 16.80 10.15 -16.81
N PRO A 382 16.52 9.71 -18.05
CA PRO A 382 16.55 10.58 -19.23
C PRO A 382 15.54 11.73 -19.16
N ASN A 383 14.41 11.51 -18.48
CA ASN A 383 13.33 12.49 -18.33
C ASN A 383 13.53 13.43 -17.13
N LEU A 384 14.48 13.13 -16.23
CA LEU A 384 14.86 14.01 -15.14
C LEU A 384 15.82 15.10 -15.64
N LYS A 385 15.27 16.12 -16.31
CA LYS A 385 16.02 17.28 -16.78
C LYS A 385 16.28 18.25 -15.64
N ILE A 386 17.42 18.10 -14.96
CA ILE A 386 17.78 18.96 -13.84
C ILE A 386 18.13 20.35 -14.38
N ALA A 387 17.24 21.32 -14.16
CA ALA A 387 17.38 22.62 -14.78
C ALA A 387 18.56 23.40 -14.17
N CYS A 388 19.47 23.78 -15.04
CA CYS A 388 20.46 24.82 -14.87
C CYS A 388 19.86 26.15 -15.39
N GLY A 389 18.73 26.60 -14.85
CA GLY A 389 18.08 27.82 -15.34
C GLY A 389 16.95 28.30 -14.42
N HIS A 390 15.72 28.25 -14.91
CA HIS A 390 14.51 28.24 -14.09
C HIS A 390 14.07 26.79 -13.88
N PHE A 391 13.37 26.53 -12.78
CA PHE A 391 12.71 25.26 -12.48
C PHE A 391 11.99 24.68 -13.72
N LYS A 392 12.36 23.45 -14.12
CA LYS A 392 11.71 22.73 -15.23
C LYS A 392 11.04 21.46 -14.70
N THR A 393 9.95 21.12 -15.35
CA THR A 393 9.23 19.87 -15.16
C THR A 393 10.10 18.69 -15.58
N GLY A 394 10.22 17.73 -14.67
CA GLY A 394 10.87 16.45 -14.92
C GLY A 394 10.00 15.33 -14.35
N ASP A 395 10.16 14.13 -14.90
CA ASP A 395 9.45 12.93 -14.47
C ASP A 395 10.47 11.82 -14.24
N ASP A 396 10.34 11.09 -13.14
CA ASP A 396 11.19 9.97 -12.77
C ASP A 396 10.64 8.62 -13.27
N SER A 397 9.55 8.66 -14.05
CA SER A 397 8.84 7.51 -14.62
C SER A 397 9.67 6.61 -15.54
N ASP A 398 10.62 7.18 -16.29
CA ASP A 398 11.54 6.44 -17.16
C ASP A 398 12.91 6.32 -16.49
N MET A 399 13.21 5.13 -15.97
CA MET A 399 14.51 4.77 -15.40
C MET A 399 15.13 3.65 -16.22
N GLU A 400 16.31 3.92 -16.75
CA GLU A 400 17.13 2.96 -17.49
C GLU A 400 18.45 2.71 -16.77
N PHE A 401 19.15 1.63 -17.12
CA PHE A 401 20.48 1.36 -16.59
C PHE A 401 21.54 1.73 -17.63
N LYS A 402 22.30 2.81 -17.40
CA LYS A 402 23.37 3.26 -18.31
C LYS A 402 24.72 2.72 -17.84
N THR A 403 25.46 2.09 -18.75
CA THR A 403 26.81 1.59 -18.52
C THR A 403 27.78 2.76 -18.40
N LEU A 404 28.65 2.74 -17.39
CA LEU A 404 29.61 3.80 -17.15
C LEU A 404 30.92 3.62 -17.93
N PRO A 405 31.56 4.74 -18.36
CA PRO A 405 32.94 4.71 -18.85
C PRO A 405 33.89 4.14 -17.78
N THR A 406 34.82 3.29 -18.19
CA THR A 406 35.79 2.65 -17.30
C THR A 406 36.70 3.71 -16.67
N GLY A 407 36.76 3.80 -15.34
CA GLY A 407 37.70 4.69 -14.63
C GLY A 407 37.11 5.69 -13.62
N LEU A 408 35.80 5.69 -13.37
CA LEU A 408 35.14 6.62 -12.42
C LEU A 408 35.40 6.32 -10.93
N GLY A 409 36.09 5.21 -10.60
CA GLY A 409 36.46 4.87 -9.22
C GLY A 409 35.29 4.60 -8.28
N LEU A 410 34.11 4.27 -8.81
CA LEU A 410 32.91 3.99 -8.03
C LEU A 410 32.95 2.59 -7.42
N SER A 411 32.64 2.50 -6.14
CA SER A 411 32.47 1.26 -5.40
C SER A 411 31.05 0.70 -5.51
N ASP A 412 30.82 -0.56 -5.12
CA ASP A 412 29.47 -1.15 -5.06
C ASP A 412 28.49 -0.36 -4.18
N LYS A 413 29.02 0.39 -3.21
CA LYS A 413 28.24 1.32 -2.38
C LYS A 413 27.76 2.51 -3.18
N ASP A 414 28.59 3.02 -4.08
CA ASP A 414 28.26 4.16 -4.92
C ASP A 414 27.18 3.79 -5.96
N LEU A 415 27.14 2.55 -6.43
CA LEU A 415 26.09 2.06 -7.33
C LEU A 415 24.67 2.14 -6.74
N LYS A 416 24.56 2.11 -5.40
CA LYS A 416 23.28 2.13 -4.68
C LYS A 416 22.85 3.53 -4.26
N THR A 417 23.78 4.47 -4.24
CA THR A 417 23.53 5.85 -3.78
C THR A 417 23.63 6.87 -4.90
N HIS A 418 24.13 6.50 -6.07
CA HIS A 418 24.29 7.39 -7.21
C HIS A 418 23.34 7.07 -8.36
N PHE A 419 23.06 8.10 -9.16
CA PHE A 419 22.29 8.02 -10.39
C PHE A 419 22.81 9.05 -11.39
N LEU A 420 22.35 8.91 -12.63
CA LEU A 420 22.68 9.77 -13.76
C LEU A 420 21.46 10.57 -14.22
N ALA A 421 21.66 11.84 -14.56
CA ALA A 421 20.63 12.71 -15.14
C ALA A 421 21.29 13.78 -16.04
N HIS A 422 20.54 14.35 -16.99
CA HIS A 422 21.08 15.42 -17.83
C HIS A 422 20.90 16.81 -17.19
N ALA A 423 21.93 17.64 -17.28
CA ALA A 423 21.83 19.07 -17.06
C ALA A 423 20.98 19.72 -18.15
N SER A 424 20.12 20.68 -17.78
CA SER A 424 19.43 21.51 -18.78
C SER A 424 19.45 23.01 -18.49
N GLY A 425 20.18 23.78 -19.28
CA GLY A 425 20.29 25.24 -19.21
C GLY A 425 21.70 25.74 -18.86
N ASN A 426 21.85 27.07 -18.75
CA ASN A 426 23.15 27.74 -18.67
C ASN A 426 23.50 28.39 -17.32
N SER A 427 22.73 28.16 -16.26
CA SER A 427 22.99 28.78 -14.95
C SER A 427 24.24 28.24 -14.24
N MET A 428 24.74 27.06 -14.64
CA MET A 428 25.88 26.41 -14.01
C MET A 428 27.13 26.37 -14.91
N ASN A 429 27.11 27.03 -16.07
CA ASN A 429 28.18 27.02 -17.07
C ASN A 429 29.31 28.03 -16.82
N GLY A 430 29.35 28.68 -15.65
CA GLY A 430 30.39 29.65 -15.27
C GLY A 430 31.51 29.05 -14.42
N GLY A 431 32.63 29.77 -14.32
CA GLY A 431 33.76 29.42 -13.45
C GLY A 431 34.71 28.35 -14.03
N LYS A 432 35.58 27.79 -13.18
CA LYS A 432 36.68 26.90 -13.59
C LYS A 432 36.23 25.49 -14.05
N ASN A 433 35.10 25.01 -13.55
CA ASN A 433 34.50 23.71 -13.88
C ASN A 433 33.05 23.95 -14.29
N PRO A 434 32.79 24.36 -15.55
CA PRO A 434 31.45 24.66 -16.03
C PRO A 434 30.60 23.38 -16.15
N ILE A 435 29.31 23.49 -15.87
CA ILE A 435 28.29 22.48 -16.19
C ILE A 435 27.43 23.06 -17.31
N SER A 436 27.50 22.47 -18.49
CA SER A 436 26.84 22.93 -19.72
C SER A 436 25.49 22.24 -19.92
N ASP A 437 24.61 22.86 -20.70
CA ASP A 437 23.36 22.23 -21.15
C ASP A 437 23.67 20.92 -21.89
N GLY A 438 23.00 19.84 -21.51
CA GLY A 438 23.20 18.50 -22.07
C GLY A 438 24.20 17.63 -21.32
N ASP A 439 25.03 18.17 -20.42
CA ASP A 439 26.01 17.39 -19.66
C ASP A 439 25.37 16.24 -18.87
N LEU A 440 26.00 15.07 -18.89
CA LEU A 440 25.58 13.93 -18.06
C LEU A 440 26.14 14.08 -16.64
N LEU A 441 25.26 14.18 -15.66
CA LEU A 441 25.61 14.45 -14.27
C LEU A 441 25.60 13.17 -13.44
N LEU A 442 26.67 12.93 -12.69
CA LEU A 442 26.68 11.95 -11.61
C LEU A 442 26.20 12.62 -10.32
N LEU A 443 25.12 12.10 -9.76
CA LEU A 443 24.44 12.64 -8.58
C LEU A 443 24.35 11.57 -7.50
N GLU A 444 24.50 11.97 -6.24
CA GLU A 444 24.31 11.10 -5.08
C GLU A 444 23.02 11.50 -4.35
N TRP A 445 22.13 10.56 -4.07
CA TRP A 445 20.94 10.82 -3.27
C TRP A 445 21.30 11.33 -1.88
N ILE A 446 20.68 12.45 -1.48
CA ILE A 446 20.75 12.96 -0.10
C ILE A 446 19.67 12.23 0.70
N THR A 447 20.13 11.45 1.66
CA THR A 447 19.31 10.69 2.62
C THR A 447 19.65 11.16 4.04
N PRO A 448 18.80 10.87 5.04
CA PRO A 448 19.13 11.17 6.44
C PRO A 448 20.47 10.60 6.91
N ASN A 449 20.97 9.54 6.26
CA ASN A 449 22.23 8.87 6.62
C ASN A 449 23.49 9.46 5.95
N ASN A 450 23.35 10.32 4.93
CA ASN A 450 24.48 10.96 4.21
C ASN A 450 24.27 12.45 3.92
N ALA A 451 23.30 13.10 4.58
CA ALA A 451 22.98 14.52 4.42
C ALA A 451 24.19 15.42 4.68
N GLY A 452 24.91 15.19 5.78
CA GLY A 452 26.14 15.93 6.11
C GLY A 452 25.97 17.46 6.06
N SER A 453 27.08 18.18 5.93
CA SER A 453 27.03 19.62 5.61
C SER A 453 26.85 19.79 4.11
N LEU A 454 25.85 20.59 3.70
CA LEU A 454 25.64 21.00 2.30
C LEU A 454 26.27 22.36 1.98
N ARG A 455 26.96 22.98 2.95
CA ARG A 455 27.62 24.28 2.76
C ARG A 455 28.68 24.17 1.68
N ASP A 456 28.64 25.12 0.74
CA ASP A 456 29.53 25.22 -0.42
C ASP A 456 29.43 24.08 -1.45
N GLN A 457 28.42 23.19 -1.31
CA GLN A 457 28.20 22.09 -2.25
C GLN A 457 27.21 22.47 -3.36
N ILE A 458 27.34 21.82 -4.51
CA ILE A 458 26.36 21.89 -5.59
C ILE A 458 25.34 20.77 -5.36
N VAL A 459 24.06 21.12 -5.27
CA VAL A 459 22.98 20.19 -4.97
C VAL A 459 21.82 20.37 -5.94
N ALA A 460 21.09 19.28 -6.16
CA ALA A 460 19.82 19.27 -6.85
C ALA A 460 18.68 19.49 -5.85
N ILE A 461 17.76 20.36 -6.23
CA ILE A 461 16.66 20.88 -5.42
C ILE A 461 15.37 20.60 -6.17
N GLU A 462 14.38 20.07 -5.48
CA GLU A 462 13.03 19.85 -5.98
C GLU A 462 12.05 20.83 -5.32
N GLN A 463 11.02 21.23 -6.06
CA GLN A 463 9.85 21.93 -5.54
C GLN A 463 8.60 21.47 -6.31
N ASP A 464 7.42 21.61 -5.71
CA ASP A 464 6.16 21.27 -6.35
C ASP A 464 5.70 22.45 -7.24
N GLY A 465 5.40 22.18 -8.52
CA GLY A 465 4.85 23.17 -9.45
C GLY A 465 3.35 23.43 -9.20
N GLU A 466 2.81 24.50 -9.78
CA GLU A 466 1.41 24.92 -9.58
C GLU A 466 0.37 23.86 -9.99
N SER A 467 0.74 22.95 -10.89
CA SER A 467 -0.11 21.83 -11.34
C SER A 467 0.22 20.50 -10.66
N GLY A 468 1.06 20.49 -9.62
CA GLY A 468 1.50 19.29 -8.90
C GLY A 468 2.64 18.50 -9.56
N GLU A 469 3.24 19.06 -10.62
CA GLU A 469 4.40 18.50 -11.32
C GLU A 469 5.71 18.87 -10.61
N GLY A 470 6.63 17.91 -10.47
CA GLY A 470 7.92 18.14 -9.82
C GLY A 470 8.84 19.03 -10.66
N GLN A 471 9.40 20.07 -10.05
CA GLN A 471 10.33 20.99 -10.68
C GLN A 471 11.73 20.89 -10.08
N TYR A 472 12.76 20.80 -10.92
CA TYR A 472 14.14 20.53 -10.47
C TYR A 472 15.14 21.65 -10.81
N LEU A 473 16.05 21.95 -9.88
CA LEU A 473 17.06 23.01 -9.99
C LEU A 473 18.44 22.56 -9.46
N LEU A 474 19.52 22.91 -10.16
CA LEU A 474 20.90 22.70 -9.68
C LEU A 474 21.55 24.02 -9.24
N ARG A 475 21.99 24.13 -7.98
CA ARG A 475 22.61 25.35 -7.42
C ARG A 475 23.71 25.03 -6.41
N LYS A 476 24.65 25.98 -6.23
CA LYS A 476 25.57 25.97 -5.09
C LYS A 476 24.85 26.52 -3.86
N VAL A 477 24.89 25.81 -2.74
CA VAL A 477 24.26 26.23 -1.48
C VAL A 477 25.27 26.93 -0.59
N ASN A 478 24.92 28.11 -0.08
CA ASN A 478 25.65 28.78 1.00
C ASN A 478 24.70 29.14 2.14
N LYS A 479 25.20 29.08 3.39
CA LYS A 479 24.41 29.43 4.58
C LYS A 479 24.79 30.82 5.05
N LEU A 480 23.82 31.71 5.10
CA LEU A 480 23.97 33.08 5.57
C LEU A 480 24.06 33.15 7.11
N PRO A 481 24.66 34.20 7.69
CA PRO A 481 24.75 34.37 9.15
C PRO A 481 23.40 34.42 9.86
N ASN A 482 22.34 34.86 9.16
CA ASN A 482 20.97 34.91 9.68
C ASN A 482 20.26 33.54 9.67
N GLY A 483 20.95 32.46 9.25
CA GLY A 483 20.42 31.10 9.23
C GLY A 483 19.72 30.69 7.93
N GLN A 484 19.46 31.62 7.00
CA GLN A 484 18.89 31.32 5.69
C GLN A 484 19.93 30.71 4.74
N TYR A 485 19.44 30.00 3.72
CA TYR A 485 20.30 29.45 2.67
C TYR A 485 20.10 30.24 1.38
N GLU A 486 21.21 30.58 0.73
CA GLU A 486 21.22 31.16 -0.61
C GLU A 486 21.66 30.11 -1.64
N LEU A 487 20.98 30.15 -2.79
CA LEU A 487 21.17 29.26 -3.92
C LEU A 487 21.83 30.05 -5.05
N ILE A 488 23.12 29.77 -5.27
CA ILE A 488 23.99 30.55 -6.15
C ILE A 488 24.21 29.80 -7.45
N ALA A 489 23.97 30.48 -8.56
CA ALA A 489 24.34 30.03 -9.90
C ALA A 489 25.84 30.25 -10.15
N LYS A 490 26.50 29.36 -10.90
CA LYS A 490 27.91 29.61 -11.29
C LYS A 490 28.03 30.66 -12.40
N ASN A 491 27.00 30.79 -13.23
CA ASN A 491 26.92 31.83 -14.24
C ASN A 491 26.45 33.15 -13.59
N PRO A 492 27.27 34.23 -13.61
CA PRO A 492 26.93 35.51 -12.98
C PRO A 492 25.68 36.21 -13.54
N GLU A 493 25.21 35.83 -14.73
CA GLU A 493 23.99 36.39 -15.33
C GLU A 493 22.71 35.98 -14.59
N TYR A 494 22.77 34.96 -13.74
CA TYR A 494 21.64 34.44 -12.99
C TYR A 494 21.66 34.96 -11.55
N LYS A 495 20.51 35.48 -11.09
CA LYS A 495 20.36 36.02 -9.74
C LYS A 495 20.48 34.91 -8.68
N VAL A 496 21.00 35.30 -7.52
CA VAL A 496 20.96 34.48 -6.30
C VAL A 496 19.50 34.34 -5.84
N ILE A 497 19.10 33.12 -5.47
CA ILE A 497 17.76 32.81 -4.95
C ILE A 497 17.89 32.52 -3.46
N ILE A 498 16.99 33.06 -2.63
CA ILE A 498 16.89 32.68 -1.22
C ILE A 498 16.01 31.44 -1.13
N ALA A 499 16.49 30.38 -0.48
CA ALA A 499 15.72 29.16 -0.30
C ALA A 499 14.53 29.40 0.64
N ASP A 500 13.37 28.88 0.26
CA ASP A 500 12.14 28.88 1.07
C ASP A 500 11.76 27.45 1.52
N GLU A 501 10.65 27.33 2.25
CA GLU A 501 10.18 26.06 2.81
C GLU A 501 9.65 25.06 1.75
N GLY A 502 9.36 25.52 0.53
CA GLY A 502 8.92 24.68 -0.58
C GLY A 502 10.06 23.97 -1.32
N MET A 503 11.31 24.39 -1.08
CA MET A 503 12.49 23.86 -1.76
C MET A 503 13.16 22.75 -0.95
N ARG A 504 13.26 21.56 -1.53
CA ARG A 504 13.85 20.37 -0.89
C ARG A 504 15.12 19.94 -1.62
N THR A 505 16.24 19.85 -0.91
CA THR A 505 17.47 19.26 -1.48
C THR A 505 17.35 17.74 -1.50
N PHE A 506 17.53 17.12 -2.66
CA PHE A 506 17.34 15.67 -2.80
C PHE A 506 18.58 14.92 -3.32
N ALA A 507 19.52 15.61 -3.98
CA ALA A 507 20.76 14.98 -4.45
C ALA A 507 21.96 15.94 -4.43
N ARG A 508 23.17 15.39 -4.33
CA ARG A 508 24.45 16.09 -4.35
C ARG A 508 25.14 15.84 -5.68
N PHE A 509 25.56 16.90 -6.36
CA PHE A 509 26.37 16.77 -7.57
C PHE A 509 27.79 16.30 -7.25
N LYS A 510 28.26 15.29 -7.98
CA LYS A 510 29.62 14.75 -7.84
C LYS A 510 30.54 15.23 -8.94
N GLN A 511 30.17 14.98 -10.19
CA GLN A 511 30.96 15.34 -11.37
C GLN A 511 30.12 15.25 -12.66
N VAL A 512 30.63 15.88 -13.71
CA VAL A 512 30.17 15.63 -15.09
C VAL A 512 30.85 14.35 -15.57
N VAL A 513 30.09 13.44 -16.16
CA VAL A 513 30.59 12.22 -16.78
C VAL A 513 30.82 12.50 -18.25
N ALA A 514 32.03 12.23 -18.75
CA ALA A 514 32.29 12.25 -20.18
C ALA A 514 31.52 11.10 -20.83
N GLU A 515 30.71 11.40 -21.85
CA GLU A 515 30.04 10.36 -22.64
C GLU A 515 31.00 9.58 -23.53
#